data_AF-A0A1I1PJT6-F1
#
_entry.id   AF-A0A1I1PJT6-F1
#
_cell.length_a   1.000
_cell.length_b   1.000
_cell.length_c   1.000
_cell.angle_alpha   90.00
_cell.angle_beta   90.00
_cell.angle_gamma   90.00
#
_symmetry.space_group_name_H-M   'P 1'
#
loop_
_entity.id
_entity.type
_entity.pdbx_description
1 polymer ?
#
loop_
_entity_poly.entity_id
_entity_poly.type
_entity_poly.pdbx_seq_one_letter_code
_entity_poly.pdbx_strand_id
1 'polypeptide(L)' 'MNIYNVYFRWSNFKSIPKSVAVKAESKEQAEKTVYEELVILGKANNCGDPIIKAIKYYGKL' A
#
# COMPACT_ATOMS: atom_id res chain seq x y z
N MET A 1 16.74 6.44 5.23
CA MET A 1 15.47 6.21 4.50
C MET A 1 14.47 5.60 5.48
N ASN A 2 13.19 5.99 5.47
CA ASN A 2 12.21 5.51 6.44
C ASN A 2 11.51 4.25 5.90
N ILE A 3 11.06 3.37 6.78
CA ILE A 3 10.21 2.23 6.45
C ILE A 3 8.79 2.55 6.91
N TYR A 4 7.83 2.40 6.00
CA TYR A 4 6.40 2.51 6.29
C TYR A 4 5.68 1.21 5.98
N ASN A 5 4.79 0.79 6.86
CA ASN A 5 3.81 -0.26 6.58
C ASN A 5 2.53 0.38 6.04
N VAL A 6 2.17 0.05 4.81
CA VAL A 6 0.96 0.52 4.14
C VAL A 6 -0.07 -0.61 4.17
N TYR A 7 -1.18 -0.36 4.86
CA TYR A 7 -2.31 -1.27 4.99
C TYR A 7 -3.37 -0.93 3.95
N PHE A 8 -3.81 -1.91 3.18
CA PHE A 8 -4.75 -1.72 2.09
C PHE A 8 -5.74 -2.89 1.98
N ARG A 9 -6.81 -2.66 1.22
CA ARG A 9 -7.66 -3.73 0.67
C ARG A 9 -7.98 -3.42 -0.77
N TRP A 10 -8.47 -4.41 -1.50
CA TRP A 10 -9.01 -4.22 -2.83
C TRP A 10 -10.52 -3.98 -2.79
N SER A 11 -11.06 -3.25 -3.76
CA SER A 11 -12.52 -3.03 -3.84
C SER A 11 -13.31 -4.35 -3.97
N ASN A 12 -12.78 -5.35 -4.70
CA ASN A 12 -13.41 -6.67 -4.84
C ASN A 12 -13.19 -7.58 -3.62
N PHE A 13 -12.23 -7.28 -2.74
CA PHE A 13 -11.89 -8.10 -1.56
C PHE A 13 -12.03 -7.30 -0.26
N LYS A 14 -13.23 -7.30 0.30
CA LYS A 14 -13.59 -6.43 1.44
C LYS A 14 -13.06 -6.88 2.80
N SER A 15 -12.73 -8.17 2.96
CA SER A 15 -12.57 -8.83 4.26
C SER A 15 -11.14 -8.95 4.78
N ILE A 16 -10.12 -8.95 3.91
CA ILE A 16 -8.73 -9.20 4.35
C ILE A 16 -7.88 -7.94 4.14
N PRO A 17 -7.60 -7.16 5.20
CA PRO A 17 -6.60 -6.11 5.13
C PRO A 17 -5.22 -6.74 4.90
N LYS A 18 -4.55 -6.29 3.83
CA LYS A 18 -3.18 -6.66 3.50
C LYS A 18 -2.24 -5.53 3.91
N SER A 19 -0.96 -5.85 4.11
CA SER A 19 0.06 -4.84 4.37
C SER A 19 1.31 -5.07 3.54
N VAL A 20 1.96 -4.00 3.11
CA VAL A 20 3.27 -4.02 2.47
C VAL A 20 4.19 -3.03 3.16
N ALA A 21 5.46 -3.42 3.35
CA ALA A 21 6.50 -2.53 3.84
C ALA A 21 7.18 -1.85 2.65
N VAL A 22 7.29 -0.52 2.69
CA VAL A 22 7.94 0.27 1.64
C VAL A 22 8.98 1.20 2.24
N LYS A 23 10.08 1.39 1.52
CA LYS A 23 11.09 2.40 1.85
C LYS A 23 10.70 3.72 1.19
N ALA A 24 10.61 4.79 1.97
CA ALA A 24 10.29 6.12 1.46
C ALA A 24 10.93 7.21 2.34
N GLU A 25 11.05 8.42 1.81
CA GLU A 25 11.50 9.59 2.56
C GLU A 25 10.36 10.18 3.40
N SER A 26 9.13 10.18 2.87
CA SER A 26 7.93 10.65 3.57
C SER A 26 6.77 9.66 3.49
N LYS A 27 5.73 9.92 4.29
CA LYS A 27 4.48 9.16 4.28
C LYS A 27 3.75 9.28 2.94
N GLU A 28 3.75 10.45 2.34
CA GLU A 28 3.11 10.75 1.05
C GLU A 28 3.79 10.00 -0.09
N GLN A 29 5.13 9.92 -0.06
CA GLN A 29 5.87 9.12 -1.02
C GLN A 29 5.58 7.63 -0.85
N ALA A 30 5.53 7.12 0.39
CA ALA A 30 5.14 5.74 0.67
C ALA A 30 3.74 5.41 0.12
N GLU A 31 2.77 6.32 0.32
CA GLU A 31 1.41 6.16 -0.20
C GLU A 31 1.39 6.08 -1.72
N LYS A 32 2.03 7.04 -2.39
CA LYS A 32 2.06 7.11 -3.85
C LYS A 32 2.71 5.88 -4.47
N THR A 33 3.90 5.50 -4.00
CA THR A 33 4.62 4.33 -4.50
C THR A 33 3.82 3.05 -4.34
N VAL A 34 3.22 2.83 -3.16
CA VAL A 34 2.41 1.63 -2.93
C VAL A 34 1.13 1.67 -3.76
N TYR A 35 0.47 2.82 -3.88
CA TYR A 35 -0.76 2.94 -4.67
C TYR A 35 -0.52 2.60 -6.15
N GLU A 36 0.55 3.11 -6.76
CA GLU A 36 0.89 2.86 -8.16
C GLU A 36 1.15 1.36 -8.43
N GLU A 37 1.98 0.72 -7.61
CA GLU A 37 2.24 -0.72 -7.68
C GLU A 37 0.97 -1.55 -7.51
N LEU A 38 0.12 -1.14 -6.56
CA LEU A 38 -1.15 -1.80 -6.34
C LEU A 38 -2.07 -1.64 -7.58
N VAL A 39 -2.22 -0.47 -8.17
CA VAL A 39 -3.07 -0.33 -9.38
C VAL A 39 -2.65 -1.32 -10.49
N ILE A 40 -1.35 -1.53 -10.68
CA ILE A 40 -0.82 -2.50 -11.66
C ILE A 40 -1.22 -3.93 -11.27
N LEU A 41 -0.97 -4.33 -10.02
CA LEU A 41 -1.32 -5.67 -9.51
C LEU A 41 -2.82 -5.93 -9.52
N GLY A 42 -3.63 -4.92 -9.20
CA GLY A 42 -5.07 -5.00 -9.15
C GLY A 42 -5.68 -5.27 -10.52
N LYS A 43 -5.18 -4.59 -11.56
CA LYS A 43 -5.55 -4.83 -12.96
C LYS A 43 -5.16 -6.23 -13.43
N ALA A 44 -3.92 -6.64 -13.15
CA ALA A 44 -3.41 -7.95 -13.59
C ALA A 44 -4.18 -9.13 -12.97
N ASN A 45 -4.75 -8.96 -11.77
CA ASN A 45 -5.40 -10.03 -11.01
C ASN A 45 -6.92 -9.85 -10.86
N ASN A 46 -7.53 -8.90 -11.57
CA ASN A 46 -8.96 -8.56 -11.45
C ASN A 46 -9.42 -8.28 -9.99
N CYS A 47 -8.55 -7.64 -9.20
CA CYS A 47 -8.84 -7.29 -7.81
C CYS A 47 -9.64 -6.00 -7.67
N GLY A 48 -9.72 -5.17 -8.72
CA GLY A 48 -10.29 -3.82 -8.66
C GLY A 48 -9.30 -2.79 -8.09
N ASP A 49 -9.82 -1.64 -7.67
CA ASP A 49 -9.00 -0.51 -7.21
C ASP A 49 -8.46 -0.73 -5.79
N PRO A 50 -7.21 -0.30 -5.50
CA PRO A 50 -6.68 -0.35 -4.16
C PRO A 50 -7.28 0.74 -3.27
N ILE A 51 -7.55 0.39 -2.03
CA ILE A 51 -8.06 1.29 -1.01
C ILE A 51 -7.08 1.28 0.16
N ILE A 52 -6.28 2.34 0.27
CA ILE A 52 -5.37 2.55 1.40
C ILE A 52 -6.19 2.83 2.66
N LYS A 53 -5.86 2.16 3.77
CA LYS A 53 -6.57 2.25 5.05
C LYS A 53 -5.74 2.94 6.13
N ALA A 54 -4.45 2.63 6.18
CA ALA A 54 -3.55 3.20 7.16
C ALA A 54 -2.11 3.13 6.65
N ILE A 55 -1.29 4.08 7.08
CA ILE A 55 0.16 4.08 6.84
C ILE A 55 0.82 4.31 8.19
N LYS A 56 1.66 3.36 8.61
CA LYS A 56 2.37 3.40 9.90
C LYS A 56 3.86 3.48 9.68
N TYR A 57 4.53 4.43 10.33
CA TYR A 57 5.98 4.45 10.41
C TYR A 57 6.48 3.24 11.21
N TYR A 58 7.44 2.51 10.66
CA TYR A 58 8.01 1.31 11.27
C TYR A 58 9.40 1.55 11.83
N GLY A 59 10.23 2.35 11.15
CA GLY A 59 11.60 2.64 11.58
C GLY A 59 12.45 3.28 10.49
N LYS A 60 13.73 3.46 10.79
CA LYS A 60 14.73 3.98 9.86
C LYS A 60 15.77 2.89 9.59
N LEU A 61 16.19 2.77 8.33
CA LEU A 61 17.36 2.00 7.91
C LEU A 61 18.63 2.83 8.04
#